data_AF-A0A9R1VVH7-F1
#
_entry.id   AF-A0A9R1VVH7-F1
#
_cell.length_a   1.000
_cell.length_b   1.000
_cell.length_c   1.000
_cell.angle_alpha   90.00
_cell.angle_beta   90.00
_cell.angle_gamma   90.00
#
_symmetry.space_group_name_H-M   'P 1'
#
loop_
_entity.id
_entity.type
_entity.pdbx_description
1 polymer ?
#
loop_
_entity_poly.entity_id
_entity_poly.type
_entity_poly.pdbx_seq_one_letter_code
_entity_poly.pdbx_strand_id
1 'polypeptide(L)'
;MITSLILNPRSTMASSSSSYSSKRQDEFQVDHPCDCDLPSHVKTSRTPDNPGRKFRVFQNSMDEGRTDGRYPYRRKLEESCNLTLKISTLENEINICRMMIEQENKTNMVNRHELDKVKWKLFTHKVALILLFVLYVKMLI
;
A
#
# COMPACT_ATOMS: atom_id res chain seq x y z
N MET A 1 39.16 -58.09 37.74
CA MET A 1 38.06 -58.84 38.35
C MET A 1 36.79 -58.45 37.62
N ILE A 2 36.37 -59.33 36.72
CA ILE A 2 35.19 -60.21 36.84
C ILE A 2 33.91 -59.44 36.43
N THR A 3 33.54 -59.48 35.15
CA THR A 3 32.59 -60.42 34.50
C THR A 3 31.12 -60.11 34.79
N SER A 4 30.32 -60.15 33.71
CA SER A 4 28.86 -60.44 33.64
C SER A 4 27.94 -59.22 33.77
N LEU A 5 26.93 -58.99 32.92
CA LEU A 5 26.14 -59.90 32.10
C LEU A 5 25.72 -59.26 30.76
N ILE A 6 25.87 -60.07 29.72
CA ILE A 6 25.16 -59.99 28.44
C ILE A 6 23.76 -60.58 28.64
N LEU A 7 22.73 -59.93 28.08
CA LEU A 7 21.52 -60.59 27.60
C LEU A 7 21.01 -59.86 26.35
N ASN A 8 21.38 -60.41 25.20
CA ASN A 8 20.74 -60.23 23.88
C ASN A 8 19.65 -61.32 23.72
N PRO A 9 18.98 -61.49 22.56
CA PRO A 9 18.15 -60.57 21.77
C PRO A 9 16.83 -61.26 21.31
N ARG A 10 15.81 -60.55 20.78
CA ARG A 10 14.91 -61.04 19.70
C ARG A 10 13.85 -59.99 19.31
N SER A 11 14.00 -59.43 18.10
CA SER A 11 13.14 -59.65 16.90
C SER A 11 11.72 -59.12 17.06
N THR A 12 11.17 -58.21 16.27
CA THR A 12 11.16 -57.97 14.80
C THR A 12 10.29 -56.68 14.67
N MET A 13 10.38 -55.73 13.76
CA MET A 13 10.56 -55.73 12.30
C MET A 13 10.72 -54.26 11.87
N ALA A 14 11.36 -54.04 10.73
CA ALA A 14 11.72 -52.75 10.16
C ALA A 14 10.55 -51.76 9.97
N SER A 15 10.83 -50.47 10.11
CA SER A 15 10.53 -49.46 9.07
C SER A 15 11.27 -48.15 9.36
N SER A 16 12.03 -47.72 8.37
CA SER A 16 12.78 -46.47 8.32
C SER A 16 11.89 -45.27 8.66
N SER A 17 12.13 -44.61 9.79
CA SER A 17 11.67 -43.22 9.93
C SER A 17 12.75 -42.34 9.31
N SER A 18 12.53 -42.01 8.04
CA SER A 18 13.24 -40.93 7.39
C SER A 18 13.15 -39.70 8.30
N SER A 19 14.30 -39.10 8.58
CA SER A 19 14.39 -37.76 9.14
C SER A 19 13.83 -36.79 8.12
N TYR A 20 12.50 -36.74 7.99
CA TYR A 20 11.84 -35.69 7.25
C TYR A 20 11.89 -34.44 8.12
N SER A 21 12.98 -33.70 7.94
CA SER A 21 13.09 -32.28 8.27
C SER A 21 11.94 -31.55 7.56
N SER A 22 10.76 -31.58 8.16
CA SER A 22 9.61 -30.79 7.73
C SER A 22 9.89 -29.36 8.16
N LYS A 23 10.64 -28.65 7.32
CA LYS A 23 10.56 -27.19 7.20
C LYS A 23 9.09 -26.86 6.89
N ARG A 24 8.30 -26.66 7.92
CA ARG A 24 7.09 -25.83 7.85
C ARG A 24 7.41 -24.64 8.73
N GLN A 25 8.06 -23.67 8.11
CA GLN A 25 7.43 -22.37 7.97
C GLN A 25 6.97 -21.91 9.35
N ASP A 26 7.86 -21.20 10.05
CA ASP A 26 7.45 -20.03 10.82
C ASP A 26 6.71 -19.12 9.85
N GLU A 27 5.47 -19.50 9.57
CA GLU A 27 4.55 -18.75 8.76
C GLU A 27 4.20 -17.57 9.64
N PHE A 28 4.84 -16.45 9.31
CA PHE A 28 4.65 -15.11 9.85
C PHE A 28 3.24 -14.98 10.44
N GLN A 29 3.09 -15.25 11.74
CA GLN A 29 1.82 -15.02 12.40
C GLN A 29 1.70 -13.52 12.51
N VAL A 30 1.05 -12.91 11.52
CA VAL A 30 0.60 -11.54 11.59
C VAL A 30 -0.12 -11.41 12.93
N ASP A 31 0.47 -10.63 13.85
CA ASP A 31 0.06 -10.54 15.25
C ASP A 31 -1.40 -10.05 15.41
N HIS A 32 -1.94 -9.55 14.31
CA HIS A 32 -3.29 -9.04 14.16
C HIS A 32 -4.01 -9.79 13.02
N PRO A 33 -5.03 -10.60 13.30
CA PRO A 33 -5.85 -11.22 12.26
C PRO A 33 -6.72 -10.21 11.48
N CYS A 34 -6.55 -8.91 11.73
CA CYS A 34 -7.15 -7.78 11.02
C CYS A 34 -6.11 -6.64 10.93
N ASP A 35 -6.17 -5.82 9.88
CA ASP A 35 -5.38 -4.57 9.76
C ASP A 35 -5.90 -3.46 10.70
N CYS A 36 -6.52 -3.85 11.80
CA CYS A 36 -7.27 -2.96 12.68
C CYS A 36 -6.52 -2.60 13.97
N ASP A 37 -5.23 -2.96 14.06
CA ASP A 37 -4.28 -2.68 15.16
C ASP A 37 -4.78 -3.00 16.58
N LEU A 38 -5.86 -3.79 16.68
CA LEU A 38 -6.48 -4.14 17.95
C LEU A 38 -5.88 -5.44 18.52
N PRO A 39 -5.74 -5.54 19.85
CA PRO A 39 -5.19 -6.73 20.49
C PRO A 39 -6.13 -7.94 20.32
N SER A 40 -5.59 -9.04 19.82
CA SER A 40 -6.32 -10.31 19.68
C SER A 40 -6.33 -11.10 20.99
N HIS A 41 -7.41 -11.85 21.25
CA HIS A 41 -7.48 -12.74 22.43
C HIS A 41 -7.27 -14.19 22.02
N VAL A 42 -6.44 -14.91 22.76
CA VAL A 42 -6.27 -16.36 22.60
C VAL A 42 -7.36 -17.08 23.39
N LYS A 43 -8.18 -17.88 22.71
CA LYS A 43 -9.14 -18.80 23.33
C LYS A 43 -8.67 -20.24 23.17
N THR A 44 -9.03 -21.08 24.13
CA THR A 44 -8.74 -22.51 24.11
C THR A 44 -10.02 -23.29 23.85
N SER A 45 -9.99 -24.16 22.84
CA SER A 45 -11.11 -25.03 22.50
C SER A 45 -11.42 -26.00 23.63
N ARG A 46 -12.71 -26.16 23.89
CA ARG A 46 -13.26 -27.13 24.85
C ARG A 46 -14.11 -28.20 24.16
N THR A 47 -14.13 -28.23 22.83
CA THR A 47 -14.92 -29.23 22.10
C THR A 47 -14.29 -30.62 22.26
N PRO A 48 -15.11 -31.69 22.34
CA PRO A 48 -14.60 -33.06 22.44
C PRO A 48 -13.70 -33.45 21.26
N ASP A 49 -13.99 -32.91 20.08
CA ASP A 49 -13.26 -33.22 18.84
C ASP A 49 -11.90 -32.51 18.77
N ASN A 50 -11.69 -31.46 19.54
CA ASN A 50 -10.47 -30.65 19.48
C ASN A 50 -10.16 -29.97 20.83
N PRO A 51 -9.96 -30.75 21.91
CA PRO A 51 -9.73 -30.19 23.23
C PRO A 51 -8.36 -29.54 23.32
N GLY A 52 -8.27 -28.37 23.97
CA GLY A 52 -7.00 -27.72 24.29
C GLY A 52 -6.37 -26.91 23.15
N ARG A 53 -6.90 -26.97 21.92
CA ARG A 53 -6.37 -26.19 20.80
C ARG A 53 -6.62 -24.69 20.99
N LYS A 54 -5.55 -23.90 20.91
CA LYS A 54 -5.60 -22.44 21.04
C LYS A 54 -5.85 -21.80 19.68
N PHE A 55 -6.73 -20.81 19.64
CA PHE A 55 -7.00 -20.00 18.45
C PHE A 55 -7.21 -18.55 18.85
N ARG A 56 -6.74 -17.62 18.02
CA ARG A 56 -6.95 -16.19 18.23
C ARG A 56 -8.34 -15.80 17.73
N VAL A 57 -9.06 -15.05 18.55
CA VAL A 57 -10.40 -14.56 18.25
C VAL A 57 -10.38 -13.05 18.36
N PHE A 58 -11.00 -12.40 17.38
CA PHE A 58 -11.24 -10.97 17.43
C PHE A 58 -12.28 -10.66 18.51
N GLN A 59 -12.07 -9.60 19.30
CA GLN A 59 -12.99 -9.28 20.41
C GLN A 59 -14.45 -9.06 19.95
N ASN A 60 -14.67 -8.66 18.69
CA ASN A 60 -16.02 -8.28 18.23
C ASN A 60 -16.76 -9.38 17.45
N SER A 61 -16.26 -10.61 17.37
CA SER A 61 -16.87 -11.62 16.47
C SER A 61 -18.10 -12.36 17.06
N MET A 62 -18.59 -12.00 18.25
CA MET A 62 -19.74 -12.65 18.91
C MET A 62 -20.46 -11.66 19.85
N ASP A 63 -21.12 -10.63 19.30
CA ASP A 63 -22.06 -9.78 20.05
C ASP A 63 -23.42 -9.77 19.34
N GLU A 64 -24.12 -10.92 19.31
CA GLU A 64 -25.53 -11.01 18.89
C GLU A 64 -26.52 -11.05 20.07
N GLY A 65 -26.09 -10.81 21.31
CA GLY A 65 -26.96 -11.06 22.48
C GLY A 65 -26.85 -10.12 23.68
N ARG A 66 -26.12 -9.01 23.62
CA ARG A 66 -26.08 -8.03 24.72
C ARG A 66 -26.26 -6.61 24.24
N THR A 67 -27.50 -6.15 24.29
CA THR A 67 -27.82 -4.72 24.39
C THR A 67 -27.36 -4.20 25.74
N ASP A 68 -26.08 -3.85 25.85
CA ASP A 68 -25.63 -2.99 26.94
C ASP A 68 -24.50 -2.07 26.46
N GLY A 69 -24.82 -0.77 26.35
CA GLY A 69 -23.88 0.35 26.33
C GLY A 69 -22.87 0.54 25.18
N ARG A 70 -22.63 -0.44 24.28
CA ARG A 70 -21.54 -0.38 23.26
C ARG A 70 -21.87 0.28 21.93
N TYR A 71 -23.08 0.80 21.74
CA TYR A 71 -23.53 1.39 20.47
C TYR A 71 -22.75 2.63 19.97
N PRO A 72 -22.22 3.55 20.81
CA PRO A 72 -21.54 4.74 20.29
C PRO A 72 -20.12 4.45 19.78
N TYR A 73 -19.43 3.45 20.33
CA TYR A 73 -18.02 3.19 19.99
C TYR A 73 -17.85 2.50 18.63
N ARG A 74 -18.70 1.51 18.32
CA ARG A 74 -18.64 0.79 17.03
C ARG A 74 -18.97 1.69 15.85
N ARG A 75 -20.02 2.51 15.97
CA ARG A 75 -20.43 3.46 14.91
C ARG A 75 -19.32 4.48 14.64
N LYS A 76 -18.67 4.99 15.70
CA LYS A 76 -17.54 5.91 15.61
C LYS A 76 -16.31 5.31 14.92
N LEU A 77 -16.07 4.00 15.09
CA LEU A 77 -14.94 3.31 14.47
C LEU A 77 -15.20 3.02 12.98
N GLU A 78 -16.41 2.56 12.63
CA GLU A 78 -16.85 2.39 11.24
C GLU A 78 -16.87 3.72 10.48
N GLU A 79 -17.33 4.81 11.12
CA GLU A 79 -17.26 6.17 10.59
C GLU A 79 -15.81 6.61 10.39
N SER A 80 -14.91 6.32 11.33
CA SER A 80 -13.49 6.66 11.20
C SER A 80 -12.80 5.94 10.04
N CYS A 81 -13.07 4.65 9.83
CA CYS A 81 -12.52 3.90 8.70
C CYS A 81 -13.05 4.41 7.36
N ASN A 82 -14.35 4.74 7.30
CA ASN A 82 -14.98 5.33 6.11
C ASN A 82 -14.38 6.70 5.78
N LEU A 83 -14.14 7.53 6.80
CA LEU A 83 -13.47 8.82 6.64
C LEU A 83 -12.03 8.65 6.16
N THR A 84 -11.25 7.73 6.73
CA THR A 84 -9.87 7.45 6.28
C THR A 84 -9.83 7.01 4.83
N LEU A 85 -10.75 6.12 4.41
CA LEU A 85 -10.85 5.68 3.02
C LEU A 85 -11.20 6.86 2.09
N LYS A 86 -12.14 7.72 2.50
CA LYS A 86 -12.50 8.93 1.74
C LYS A 86 -11.35 9.91 1.61
N ILE A 87 -10.59 10.12 2.69
CA ILE A 87 -9.40 10.98 2.68
C ILE A 87 -8.37 10.42 1.71
N SER A 88 -8.04 9.13 1.80
CA SER A 88 -7.11 8.49 0.87
C SER A 88 -7.56 8.58 -0.59
N THR A 89 -8.86 8.42 -0.85
CA THR A 89 -9.44 8.57 -2.19
C THR A 89 -9.28 10.00 -2.71
N LEU A 90 -9.63 11.00 -1.89
CA LEU A 90 -9.50 12.41 -2.25
C LEU A 90 -8.04 12.83 -2.44
N GLU A 91 -7.13 12.33 -1.61
CA GLU A 91 -5.68 12.59 -1.76
C GLU A 91 -5.16 12.04 -3.10
N ASN A 92 -5.60 10.85 -3.50
CA ASN A 92 -5.25 10.27 -4.79
C ASN A 92 -5.83 11.10 -5.95
N GLU A 93 -7.09 11.51 -5.86
CA GLU A 93 -7.71 12.40 -6.87
C GLU A 93 -6.98 13.73 -6.98
N ILE A 94 -6.65 14.37 -5.85
CA ILE A 94 -5.86 15.61 -5.82
C ILE A 94 -4.50 15.42 -6.49
N ASN A 95 -3.84 14.29 -6.26
CA ASN A 95 -2.55 13.99 -6.85
C ASN A 95 -2.66 13.82 -8.38
N ILE A 96 -3.69 13.12 -8.85
CA ILE A 96 -3.98 12.98 -10.28
C ILE A 96 -4.25 14.36 -10.91
N CYS A 97 -5.09 15.18 -10.28
CA CYS A 97 -5.37 16.54 -10.75
C CYS A 97 -4.10 17.39 -10.83
N ARG A 98 -3.23 17.32 -9.81
CA ARG A 98 -1.96 18.04 -9.79
C ARG A 98 -1.06 17.63 -10.95
N MET A 99 -0.93 16.34 -11.20
CA MET A 99 -0.11 15.82 -12.29
C MET A 99 -0.61 16.29 -13.66
N MET A 100 -1.93 16.30 -13.88
CA MET A 100 -2.56 16.82 -15.10
C MET A 100 -2.26 18.30 -15.31
N ILE A 101 -2.41 19.13 -14.27
CA ILE A 101 -2.11 20.57 -14.33
C ILE A 101 -0.62 20.81 -14.63
N GLU A 102 0.28 20.05 -14.01
CA GLU A 102 1.71 20.19 -14.26
C GLU A 102 2.08 19.84 -15.71
N GLN A 103 1.47 18.79 -16.25
CA GLN A 103 1.66 18.40 -17.65
C GLN A 103 1.12 19.47 -18.61
N GLU A 104 -0.08 20.00 -18.38
CA GLU A 104 -0.67 21.06 -19.19
C GLU A 104 0.16 22.36 -19.11
N ASN A 105 0.68 22.70 -17.94
CA ASN A 105 1.57 23.86 -17.79
C ASN A 105 2.87 23.68 -18.59
N LYS A 106 3.46 22.49 -18.58
CA LYS A 106 4.66 22.19 -19.38
C LYS A 106 4.39 22.34 -20.88
N THR A 107 3.28 21.80 -21.38
CA THR A 107 2.92 21.92 -22.81
C THR A 107 2.60 23.37 -23.18
N ASN A 108 1.86 24.10 -22.34
CA ASN A 108 1.57 25.52 -22.56
C ASN A 108 2.84 26.37 -22.58
N MET A 109 3.82 26.09 -21.71
CA MET A 109 5.10 26.79 -21.69
C MET A 109 5.87 26.61 -23.01
N VAL A 110 5.91 25.39 -23.54
CA VAL A 110 6.53 25.09 -24.84
C VAL A 110 5.82 25.83 -25.97
N ASN A 111 4.48 25.79 -26.00
CA ASN A 111 3.69 26.49 -27.00
C ASN A 111 3.91 28.02 -26.99
N ARG A 112 4.01 28.62 -25.79
CA ARG A 112 4.31 30.05 -25.64
C ARG A 112 5.71 30.40 -26.16
N HIS A 113 6.70 29.55 -25.91
CA HIS A 113 8.06 29.76 -26.42
C HIS A 113 8.11 29.79 -27.96
N GLU A 114 7.41 28.88 -28.63
CA GLU A 114 7.33 28.87 -30.09
C GLU A 114 6.62 30.13 -30.64
N LEU A 115 5.54 30.57 -29.99
CA LEU A 115 4.85 31.82 -30.33
C LEU A 115 5.76 33.05 -30.16
N ASP A 116 6.51 33.12 -29.06
CA ASP A 116 7.43 34.23 -28.80
C ASP A 116 8.55 34.26 -29.85
N LYS A 117 9.06 33.11 -30.28
CA LYS A 117 10.05 33.02 -31.36
C LYS A 117 9.53 33.59 -32.68
N VAL A 118 8.30 33.26 -33.06
CA VAL A 118 7.66 33.81 -34.27
C VAL A 118 7.40 35.31 -34.11
N LYS A 119 6.92 35.74 -32.94
CA LYS A 119 6.66 37.16 -32.64
C LYS A 119 7.94 38.00 -32.72
N TRP A 120 9.05 37.50 -32.18
CA TRP A 120 10.37 38.13 -32.27
C TRP A 120 10.83 38.26 -33.73
N LYS A 121 10.68 37.21 -34.55
CA LYS A 121 11.01 37.30 -35.99
C LYS A 121 10.20 38.37 -36.70
N LEU A 122 8.90 38.43 -36.46
CA LEU A 122 8.02 39.44 -37.05
C LEU A 122 8.41 40.86 -36.60
N PHE A 123 8.73 41.02 -35.32
CA PHE A 123 9.21 42.28 -34.77
C PHE A 123 10.51 42.75 -35.45
N THR A 124 11.50 41.87 -35.55
CA THR A 124 12.77 42.18 -36.23
C THR A 124 12.55 42.57 -37.69
N HIS A 125 11.70 41.84 -38.41
CA HIS A 125 11.37 42.17 -39.80
C HIS A 125 10.69 43.55 -39.92
N LYS A 126 9.74 43.86 -39.02
CA LYS A 126 9.09 45.18 -39.01
C LYS A 126 10.10 46.31 -38.75
N VAL A 127 11.01 46.13 -37.78
CA VAL A 127 12.06 47.12 -37.49
C VAL A 127 12.98 47.30 -38.70
N ALA A 128 13.41 46.22 -39.35
CA ALA A 128 14.24 46.28 -40.54
C ALA A 128 13.56 47.06 -41.69
N LEU A 129 12.27 46.82 -41.93
CA LEU A 129 11.50 47.57 -42.93
C LEU A 129 11.41 49.06 -42.59
N ILE A 130 11.19 49.41 -41.32
CA ILE A 130 11.15 50.82 -40.89
C ILE A 130 12.51 51.48 -41.12
N LEU A 131 13.61 50.82 -40.75
CA LEU A 131 14.96 51.35 -40.97
C LEU A 131 15.26 51.52 -42.46
N LEU A 132 14.90 50.55 -43.29
CA LEU A 132 15.03 50.65 -44.76
C LEU A 132 14.22 51.82 -45.31
N PHE A 133 13.00 52.03 -44.83
CA PHE A 133 12.16 53.15 -45.23
C PHE A 133 12.80 54.49 -44.87
N VAL A 134 13.31 54.64 -43.64
CA VAL A 134 13.99 55.87 -43.20
C VAL A 134 15.25 56.13 -44.04
N LEU A 135 16.05 55.09 -44.33
CA LEU A 135 17.23 55.21 -45.19
C LEU A 135 16.85 55.60 -46.62
N TYR A 136 15.80 55.02 -47.17
CA TYR A 136 15.29 55.36 -48.50
C TYR A 136 14.87 56.83 -48.59
N VAL A 137 14.08 57.31 -47.61
CA VAL A 137 13.66 58.71 -47.55
C VAL A 137 14.87 59.65 -47.42
N LYS A 138 15.87 59.30 -46.61
CA LYS A 138 17.10 60.08 -46.46
C LYS A 138 17.95 60.14 -47.75
N MET A 139 17.92 59.10 -48.57
CA MET A 139 18.60 59.07 -49.87
C MET A 139 17.86 59.83 -50.97
N LEU A 140 16.55 60.05 -50.79
CA LEU A 140 15.68 60.71 -51.76
C LEU A 140 15.59 62.24 -51.57
N ILE A 141 15.92 62.72 -50.37
CA ILE A 141 16.04 64.14 -49.99
C ILE A 141 17.49 64.59 -50.21
#